data_AF-A0A969XPW1-F1
#
_entry.id   AF-A0A969XPW1-F1
#
_cell.length_a   1.000
_cell.length_b   1.000
_cell.length_c   1.000
_cell.angle_alpha   90.00
_cell.angle_beta   90.00
_cell.angle_gamma   90.00
#
_symmetry.space_group_name_H-M   'P 1'
#
loop_
_entity.id
_entity.type
_entity.pdbx_description
1 polymer ?
#
loop_
_entity_poly.entity_id
_entity_poly.type
_entity_poly.pdbx_seq_one_letter_code
_entity_poly.pdbx_strand_id
1 'polypeptide(L)'
;MTSPQDQIQKHRDSISAQMRASHAHWRKLAHALGPTARATFEAYEAAVRELRQASDSAALRVKQLREDDMLPDAGRRRLIAETLSEAAKKRSAARARMRAARDVLAAKARSAALPKLAKDREAAAREELRMLTSGAEDPASVLLELAQRDDELGAVAVSSYAESLLRAKGVPSAPAVYAAVCDHAVDAARRSADPARQVAAAAHVALGELDRAMSCAEAAANAMLEDEGVELP
;
A
#
# COMPACT_ATOMS: atom_id res chain seq x y z
N MET A 1 11.12 6.01 -39.11
CA MET A 1 9.80 5.72 -38.48
C MET A 1 9.99 4.50 -37.60
N THR A 2 9.71 4.59 -36.30
CA THR A 2 9.83 3.43 -35.38
C THR A 2 8.72 2.43 -35.66
N SER A 3 9.08 1.15 -35.79
CA SER A 3 8.11 0.07 -36.02
C SER A 3 7.10 -0.02 -34.87
N PRO A 4 5.84 -0.42 -35.10
CA PRO A 4 4.89 -0.69 -34.02
C PRO A 4 5.43 -1.65 -32.94
N GLN A 5 6.25 -2.63 -33.33
CA GLN A 5 6.92 -3.54 -32.39
C GLN A 5 7.93 -2.82 -31.48
N ASP A 6 8.68 -1.86 -32.03
CA ASP A 6 9.62 -1.05 -31.25
C ASP A 6 8.90 -0.16 -30.23
N GLN A 7 7.69 0.31 -30.56
CA GLN A 7 6.87 1.12 -29.65
C GLN A 7 6.34 0.29 -28.48
N ILE A 8 5.89 -0.95 -28.74
CA ILE A 8 5.43 -1.88 -27.71
C ILE A 8 6.58 -2.25 -26.77
N GLN A 9 7.76 -2.57 -27.30
CA GLN A 9 8.91 -2.92 -26.48
C GLN A 9 9.35 -1.74 -25.59
N LYS A 10 9.43 -0.52 -26.14
CA LYS A 10 9.73 0.69 -25.35
C LYS A 10 8.72 0.91 -24.22
N HIS A 11 7.45 0.63 -24.46
CA HIS A 11 6.41 0.74 -23.43
C HIS A 11 6.62 -0.29 -22.31
N ARG A 12 6.92 -1.56 -22.65
CA ARG A 12 7.24 -2.62 -21.67
C ARG A 12 8.48 -2.30 -20.82
N ASP A 13 9.50 -1.75 -21.45
CA ASP A 13 10.73 -1.33 -20.77
C ASP A 13 10.46 -0.18 -19.80
N SER A 14 9.62 0.78 -20.21
CA SER A 14 9.19 1.90 -19.37
C SER A 14 8.43 1.43 -18.13
N ILE A 15 7.43 0.55 -18.30
CA ILE A 15 6.67 -0.08 -17.20
C ILE A 15 7.63 -0.77 -16.22
N SER A 16 8.58 -1.55 -16.76
CA SER A 16 9.56 -2.27 -15.95
C SER A 16 10.54 -1.35 -15.22
N ALA A 17 10.88 -0.20 -15.79
CA ALA A 17 11.70 0.81 -15.15
C ALA A 17 10.94 1.52 -14.01
N GLN A 18 9.68 1.90 -14.23
CA GLN A 18 8.83 2.53 -13.22
C GLN A 18 8.61 1.62 -12.01
N MET A 19 8.35 0.34 -12.24
CA MET A 19 8.20 -0.64 -11.16
C MET A 19 9.50 -0.79 -10.35
N ARG A 20 10.66 -0.90 -11.03
CA ARG A 20 11.98 -0.99 -10.37
C ARG A 20 12.30 0.24 -9.53
N ALA A 21 12.01 1.43 -10.04
CA ALA A 21 12.21 2.69 -9.31
C ALA A 21 11.34 2.74 -8.04
N SER A 22 10.05 2.41 -8.18
CA SER A 22 9.10 2.36 -7.05
C SER A 22 9.57 1.36 -5.98
N HIS A 23 9.99 0.16 -6.39
CA HIS A 23 10.51 -0.84 -5.45
C HIS A 23 11.80 -0.37 -4.77
N ALA A 24 12.73 0.24 -5.50
CA ALA A 24 13.99 0.72 -4.94
C ALA A 24 13.76 1.81 -3.88
N HIS A 25 12.80 2.71 -4.12
CA HIS A 25 12.40 3.71 -3.14
C HIS A 25 11.76 3.05 -1.90
N TRP A 26 10.82 2.14 -2.11
CA TRP A 26 10.14 1.44 -1.03
C TRP A 26 11.02 0.52 -0.19
N ARG A 27 12.09 -0.08 -0.76
CA ARG A 27 13.08 -0.80 0.05
C ARG A 27 13.72 0.10 1.11
N LYS A 28 14.05 1.34 0.75
CA LYS A 28 14.65 2.31 1.67
C LYS A 28 13.64 2.70 2.77
N LEU A 29 12.41 3.02 2.37
CA LEU A 29 11.34 3.39 3.29
C LEU A 29 10.97 2.26 4.25
N ALA A 30 10.78 1.04 3.74
CA ALA A 30 10.44 -0.12 4.53
C ALA A 30 11.57 -0.52 5.50
N HIS A 31 12.83 -0.34 5.10
CA HIS A 31 13.97 -0.52 6.00
C HIS A 31 13.94 0.49 7.16
N ALA A 32 13.70 1.76 6.84
CA ALA A 32 13.66 2.84 7.84
C ALA A 32 12.43 2.76 8.77
N LEU A 33 11.31 2.19 8.29
CA LEU A 33 10.14 1.85 9.12
C LEU A 33 10.36 0.66 10.07
N GLY A 34 11.47 -0.06 9.92
CA GLY A 34 11.88 -1.15 10.81
C GLY A 34 11.67 -2.56 10.24
N PRO A 35 12.11 -3.60 10.98
CA PRO A 35 12.27 -4.96 10.46
C PRO A 35 10.95 -5.60 10.02
N THR A 36 9.85 -5.30 10.70
CA THR A 36 8.53 -5.86 10.33
C THR A 36 7.99 -5.23 9.05
N ALA A 37 8.23 -3.95 8.79
CA ALA A 37 7.86 -3.28 7.55
C ALA A 37 8.71 -3.81 6.39
N ARG A 38 10.02 -3.97 6.60
CA ARG A 38 10.92 -4.63 5.65
C ARG A 38 10.42 -6.01 5.24
N ALA A 39 10.14 -6.90 6.20
CA ALA A 39 9.64 -8.24 5.89
C ALA A 39 8.30 -8.21 5.13
N THR A 40 7.42 -7.27 5.47
CA THR A 40 6.14 -7.07 4.75
C THR A 40 6.38 -6.65 3.30
N PHE A 41 7.33 -5.74 3.07
CA PHE A 41 7.68 -5.30 1.72
C PHE A 41 8.40 -6.41 0.90
N GLU A 42 9.25 -7.22 1.53
CA GLU A 42 9.84 -8.40 0.88
C GLU A 42 8.77 -9.40 0.45
N ALA A 43 7.70 -9.58 1.23
CA ALA A 43 6.54 -10.39 0.85
C ALA A 43 5.74 -9.76 -0.31
N TYR A 44 5.61 -8.43 -0.35
CA TYR A 44 5.05 -7.72 -1.52
C TYR A 44 5.87 -8.01 -2.79
N GLU A 45 7.20 -7.87 -2.72
CA GLU A 45 8.07 -8.16 -3.87
C GLU A 45 8.02 -9.63 -4.29
N ALA A 46 7.87 -10.56 -3.33
CA ALA A 46 7.68 -11.97 -3.62
C ALA A 46 6.36 -12.21 -4.39
N ALA A 47 5.26 -11.59 -3.97
CA ALA A 47 3.98 -11.70 -4.66
C ALA A 47 4.03 -11.11 -6.09
N VAL A 48 4.78 -10.02 -6.32
CA VAL A 48 5.04 -9.50 -7.68
C VAL A 48 5.79 -10.52 -8.54
N ARG A 49 6.79 -11.20 -7.98
CA ARG A 49 7.53 -12.26 -8.70
C ARG A 49 6.63 -13.46 -9.02
N GLU A 50 5.80 -13.88 -8.06
CA GLU A 50 4.84 -14.98 -8.25
C GLU A 50 3.82 -14.66 -9.36
N LEU A 51 3.33 -13.42 -9.42
CA LEU A 51 2.41 -12.97 -10.48
C LEU A 51 3.02 -13.12 -11.87
N ARG A 52 4.28 -12.66 -12.02
CA ARG A 52 5.03 -12.76 -13.27
C ARG A 52 5.31 -14.21 -13.62
N GLN A 53 5.83 -14.98 -12.68
CA GLN A 53 6.14 -16.40 -12.88
C GLN A 53 4.90 -17.21 -13.28
N ALA A 54 3.73 -16.95 -12.66
CA ALA A 54 2.48 -17.60 -13.01
C ALA A 54 2.06 -17.30 -14.45
N SER A 55 2.30 -16.08 -14.94
CA SER A 55 1.95 -15.66 -16.30
C SER A 55 2.95 -16.19 -17.32
N ASP A 56 4.25 -16.09 -17.05
CA ASP A 56 5.32 -16.63 -17.90
C ASP A 56 5.19 -18.15 -18.07
N SER A 57 4.95 -18.87 -16.97
CA SER A 57 4.81 -20.33 -17.00
C SER A 57 3.58 -20.77 -17.78
N ALA A 58 2.49 -20.00 -17.68
CA ALA A 58 1.26 -20.26 -18.42
C ALA A 58 1.44 -19.96 -19.92
N ALA A 59 2.03 -18.81 -20.27
CA ALA A 59 2.34 -18.44 -21.65
C ALA A 59 3.19 -19.52 -22.33
N LEU A 60 4.30 -19.92 -21.69
CA LEU A 60 5.17 -20.98 -22.19
C LEU A 60 4.43 -22.31 -22.39
N ARG A 61 3.59 -22.69 -21.42
CA ARG A 61 2.84 -23.94 -21.50
C ARG A 61 1.78 -23.91 -22.58
N VAL A 62 1.08 -22.79 -22.76
CA VAL A 62 0.10 -22.60 -23.84
C VAL A 62 0.79 -22.70 -25.20
N LYS A 63 1.94 -22.03 -25.37
CA LYS A 63 2.74 -22.13 -26.59
C LYS A 63 3.12 -23.56 -26.91
N GLN A 64 3.69 -24.28 -25.94
CA GLN A 64 4.04 -25.71 -26.10
C GLN A 64 2.83 -26.56 -26.49
N LEU A 65 1.68 -26.36 -25.84
CA LEU A 65 0.47 -27.12 -26.16
C LEU A 65 -0.05 -26.81 -27.56
N ARG A 66 0.11 -25.58 -28.06
CA ARG A 66 -0.28 -25.22 -29.43
C ARG A 66 0.61 -25.84 -30.48
N GLU A 67 1.92 -25.91 -30.22
CA GLU A 67 2.92 -26.51 -31.10
C GLU A 67 2.91 -28.06 -31.05
N ASP A 68 2.20 -28.68 -30.10
CA ASP A 68 2.15 -30.14 -29.95
C ASP A 68 1.15 -30.80 -30.92
N ASP A 69 1.64 -31.21 -32.09
CA ASP A 69 0.85 -31.86 -33.15
C ASP A 69 0.42 -33.29 -32.83
N MET A 70 0.92 -33.89 -31.74
CA MET A 70 0.60 -35.27 -31.35
C MET A 70 -0.68 -35.34 -30.48
N LEU A 71 -1.18 -34.20 -30.00
CA LEU A 71 -2.35 -34.10 -29.15
C LEU A 71 -3.63 -33.84 -29.97
N PRO A 72 -4.70 -34.65 -29.78
CA PRO A 72 -6.01 -34.36 -30.36
C PRO A 72 -6.52 -32.98 -29.95
N ASP A 73 -7.15 -32.25 -30.87
CA ASP A 73 -7.62 -30.86 -30.66
C ASP A 73 -8.45 -30.66 -29.40
N ALA A 74 -9.36 -31.60 -29.10
CA ALA A 74 -10.20 -31.52 -27.91
C ALA A 74 -9.37 -31.61 -26.62
N GLY A 75 -8.35 -32.47 -26.58
CA GLY A 75 -7.42 -32.60 -25.45
C GLY A 75 -6.54 -31.37 -25.30
N ARG A 76 -6.05 -30.83 -26.42
CA ARG A 76 -5.24 -29.60 -26.47
C ARG A 76 -6.00 -28.40 -25.90
N ARG A 77 -7.23 -28.17 -26.36
CA ARG A 77 -8.10 -27.09 -25.86
C ARG A 77 -8.39 -27.22 -24.37
N ARG A 78 -8.66 -28.43 -23.90
CA ARG A 78 -8.88 -28.71 -22.48
C ARG A 78 -7.65 -28.38 -21.63
N LEU A 79 -6.46 -28.84 -22.03
CA LEU A 79 -5.21 -28.59 -21.29
C LEU A 79 -4.83 -27.10 -21.28
N ILE A 80 -5.09 -26.38 -22.38
CA ILE A 80 -4.93 -24.92 -22.42
C ILE A 80 -5.87 -24.27 -21.41
N ALA A 81 -7.16 -24.62 -21.41
CA ALA A 81 -8.14 -24.07 -20.47
C ALA A 81 -7.79 -24.37 -18.99
N GLU A 82 -7.33 -25.59 -18.69
CA GLU A 82 -6.87 -25.98 -17.36
C GLU A 82 -5.62 -25.18 -16.94
N THR A 83 -4.65 -25.01 -17.85
CA THR A 83 -3.44 -24.20 -17.62
C THR A 83 -3.79 -22.75 -17.29
N LEU A 84 -4.71 -22.17 -18.06
CA LEU A 84 -5.16 -20.79 -17.86
C LEU A 84 -5.97 -20.62 -16.58
N SER A 85 -6.81 -21.59 -16.22
CA SER A 85 -7.54 -21.59 -14.94
C SER A 85 -6.59 -21.61 -13.74
N GLU A 86 -5.58 -22.48 -13.77
CA GLU A 86 -4.56 -22.54 -12.71
C GLU A 86 -3.71 -21.26 -12.64
N ALA A 87 -3.35 -20.70 -13.79
CA ALA A 87 -2.67 -19.41 -13.86
C ALA A 87 -3.53 -18.29 -13.27
N ALA A 88 -4.82 -18.22 -13.61
CA ALA A 88 -5.76 -17.22 -13.09
C ALA A 88 -5.88 -17.31 -11.56
N LYS A 89 -5.98 -18.52 -11.00
CA LYS A 89 -5.99 -18.74 -9.53
C LYS A 89 -4.72 -18.22 -8.88
N LYS A 90 -3.53 -18.60 -9.40
CA LYS A 90 -2.23 -18.15 -8.86
C LYS A 90 -2.07 -16.63 -8.96
N ARG A 91 -2.45 -16.03 -10.09
CA ARG A 91 -2.43 -14.58 -10.30
C ARG A 91 -3.38 -13.86 -9.33
N SER A 92 -4.58 -14.40 -9.10
CA SER A 92 -5.53 -13.85 -8.12
C SER A 92 -4.97 -13.88 -6.70
N ALA A 93 -4.38 -15.00 -6.29
CA ALA A 93 -3.73 -15.14 -4.98
C ALA A 93 -2.55 -14.16 -4.81
N ALA A 94 -1.70 -14.01 -5.83
CA ALA A 94 -0.60 -13.06 -5.82
C ALA A 94 -1.11 -11.61 -5.68
N ARG A 95 -2.16 -11.23 -6.42
CA ARG A 95 -2.81 -9.91 -6.29
C ARG A 95 -3.34 -9.64 -4.88
N ALA A 96 -4.02 -10.63 -4.29
CA ALA A 96 -4.51 -10.52 -2.92
C ALA A 96 -3.37 -10.31 -1.92
N ARG A 97 -2.25 -11.03 -2.07
CA ARG A 97 -1.06 -10.86 -1.22
C ARG A 97 -0.40 -9.49 -1.37
N MET A 98 -0.28 -8.97 -2.60
CA MET A 98 0.23 -7.62 -2.83
C MET A 98 -0.63 -6.55 -2.13
N ARG A 99 -1.96 -6.65 -2.25
CA ARG A 99 -2.90 -5.73 -1.58
C ARG A 99 -2.80 -5.83 -0.07
N ALA A 100 -2.82 -7.05 0.48
CA ALA A 100 -2.69 -7.25 1.93
C ALA A 100 -1.36 -6.69 2.48
N ALA A 101 -0.24 -6.91 1.79
CA ALA A 101 1.05 -6.36 2.18
C ALA A 101 1.06 -4.82 2.13
N ARG A 102 0.45 -4.23 1.09
CA ARG A 102 0.28 -2.78 0.97
C ARG A 102 -0.56 -2.21 2.11
N ASP A 103 -1.65 -2.86 2.50
CA ASP A 103 -2.51 -2.40 3.61
C ASP A 103 -1.79 -2.48 4.96
N VAL A 104 -0.99 -3.53 5.19
CA VAL A 104 -0.15 -3.64 6.38
C VAL A 104 0.92 -2.54 6.40
N LEU A 105 1.57 -2.26 5.26
CA LEU A 105 2.54 -1.16 5.15
C LEU A 105 1.86 0.20 5.40
N ALA A 106 0.64 0.39 4.89
CA ALA A 106 -0.13 1.62 5.11
C ALA A 106 -0.46 1.82 6.59
N ALA A 107 -0.93 0.78 7.27
CA ALA A 107 -1.21 0.81 8.71
C ALA A 107 0.06 1.08 9.53
N LYS A 108 1.18 0.44 9.17
CA LYS A 108 2.48 0.67 9.82
C LYS A 108 2.97 2.10 9.64
N ALA A 109 2.96 2.62 8.41
CA ALA A 109 3.39 3.99 8.12
C ALA A 109 2.50 5.01 8.86
N ARG A 110 1.17 4.83 8.81
CA ARG A 110 0.21 5.68 9.53
C ARG A 110 0.50 5.68 11.03
N SER A 111 0.57 4.50 11.64
CA SER A 111 0.81 4.37 13.08
C SER A 111 2.16 4.93 13.52
N ALA A 112 3.21 4.76 12.70
CA ALA A 112 4.54 5.27 13.01
C ALA A 112 4.67 6.80 12.81
N ALA A 113 3.80 7.41 11.99
CA ALA A 113 3.77 8.85 11.77
C ALA A 113 3.04 9.62 12.89
N LEU A 114 2.18 8.95 13.66
CA LEU A 114 1.48 9.56 14.78
C LEU A 114 2.45 9.82 15.97
N PRO A 115 2.31 10.95 16.68
CA PRO A 115 3.07 11.19 17.91
C PRO A 115 2.80 10.11 18.96
N LYS A 116 3.81 9.79 19.78
CA LYS A 116 3.71 8.75 20.81
C LYS A 116 3.56 9.37 22.19
N LEU A 117 2.66 8.81 22.99
CA LEU A 117 2.44 9.23 24.37
C LEU A 117 3.20 8.31 25.33
N ALA A 118 4.04 8.90 26.18
CA ALA A 118 4.67 8.17 27.27
C ALA A 118 3.62 7.87 28.36
N LYS A 119 3.61 6.63 28.87
CA LYS A 119 2.56 6.13 29.79
C LYS A 119 2.49 6.92 31.10
N ASP A 120 3.63 7.34 31.60
CA ASP A 120 3.79 8.15 32.81
C ASP A 120 3.29 9.60 32.63
N ARG A 121 3.22 10.09 31.39
CA ARG A 121 2.77 11.44 31.04
C ARG A 121 1.30 11.50 30.63
N GLU A 122 0.67 10.36 30.43
CA GLU A 122 -0.67 10.25 29.86
C GLU A 122 -1.75 10.96 30.68
N ALA A 123 -1.75 10.79 32.01
CA ALA A 123 -2.75 11.42 32.87
C ALA A 123 -2.66 12.95 32.83
N ALA A 124 -1.44 13.49 32.87
CA ALA A 124 -1.19 14.94 32.80
C ALA A 124 -1.61 15.52 31.44
N ALA A 125 -1.20 14.87 30.34
CA ALA A 125 -1.55 15.31 28.99
C ALA A 125 -3.07 15.29 28.73
N ARG A 126 -3.79 14.28 29.26
CA ARG A 126 -5.25 14.20 29.17
C ARG A 126 -5.93 15.34 29.92
N GLU A 127 -5.47 15.66 31.12
CA GLU A 127 -6.03 16.77 31.91
C GLU A 127 -5.77 18.11 31.22
N GLU A 128 -4.57 18.31 30.68
CA GLU A 128 -4.23 19.51 29.91
C GLU A 128 -5.08 19.65 28.64
N LEU A 129 -5.26 18.57 27.88
CA LEU A 129 -6.18 18.56 26.74
C LEU A 129 -7.61 18.91 27.17
N ARG A 130 -8.08 18.36 28.29
CA ARG A 130 -9.41 18.66 28.83
C ARG A 130 -9.54 20.15 29.17
N MET A 131 -8.53 20.75 29.79
CA MET A 131 -8.52 22.19 30.08
C MET A 131 -8.59 23.03 28.81
N LEU A 132 -7.77 22.72 27.80
CA LEU A 132 -7.75 23.42 26.51
C LEU A 132 -9.07 23.32 25.74
N THR A 133 -9.77 22.19 25.87
CA THR A 133 -11.06 21.95 25.19
C THR A 133 -12.28 22.29 26.06
N SER A 134 -12.08 22.66 27.33
CA SER A 134 -13.16 22.84 28.31
C SER A 134 -14.11 23.97 27.91
N GLY A 135 -13.58 25.11 27.46
CA GLY A 135 -14.32 26.27 27.00
C GLY A 135 -14.30 26.50 25.47
N ALA A 136 -13.77 25.54 24.70
CA ALA A 136 -13.72 25.68 23.24
C ALA A 136 -15.10 25.45 22.62
N GLU A 137 -15.55 26.40 21.79
CA GLU A 137 -16.77 26.25 20.98
C GLU A 137 -16.62 25.14 19.93
N ASP A 138 -15.40 25.00 19.38
CA ASP A 138 -15.03 23.93 18.45
C ASP A 138 -13.83 23.12 18.97
N PRO A 139 -14.09 22.02 19.71
CA PRO A 139 -13.03 21.15 20.20
C PRO A 139 -12.30 20.40 19.06
N ALA A 140 -12.89 20.27 17.87
CA ALA A 140 -12.24 19.59 16.75
C ALA A 140 -11.09 20.44 16.18
N SER A 141 -11.30 21.75 16.04
CA SER A 141 -10.24 22.69 15.63
C SER A 141 -9.07 22.69 16.61
N VAL A 142 -9.34 22.66 17.93
CA VAL A 142 -8.28 22.54 18.95
C VAL A 142 -7.48 21.25 18.76
N LEU A 143 -8.15 20.12 18.52
CA LEU A 143 -7.46 18.85 18.25
C LEU A 143 -6.63 18.89 16.97
N LEU A 144 -7.11 19.53 15.90
CA LEU A 144 -6.35 19.69 14.66
C LEU A 144 -5.09 20.55 14.83
N GLU A 145 -5.14 21.59 15.67
CA GLU A 145 -3.97 22.39 16.01
C GLU A 145 -2.97 21.58 16.84
N LEU A 146 -3.44 20.90 17.88
CA LEU A 146 -2.58 20.10 18.76
C LEU A 146 -1.97 18.90 18.04
N ALA A 147 -2.69 18.25 17.13
CA ALA A 147 -2.23 17.10 16.35
C ALA A 147 -0.99 17.36 15.48
N GLN A 148 -0.67 18.64 15.22
CA GLN A 148 0.54 19.03 14.49
C GLN A 148 1.80 18.99 15.35
N ARG A 149 1.65 18.89 16.67
CA ARG A 149 2.75 18.96 17.63
C ARG A 149 3.51 17.64 17.72
N ASP A 150 4.76 17.74 18.15
CA ASP A 150 5.67 16.61 18.37
C ASP A 150 5.78 16.22 19.86
N ASP A 151 4.81 16.62 20.68
CA ASP A 151 4.82 16.46 22.13
C ASP A 151 3.63 15.63 22.64
N GLU A 152 3.51 15.53 23.97
CA GLU A 152 2.47 14.74 24.61
C GLU A 152 1.06 15.25 24.31
N LEU A 153 0.89 16.56 24.04
CA LEU A 153 -0.39 17.14 23.62
C LEU A 153 -0.77 16.69 22.21
N GLY A 154 0.19 16.67 21.28
CA GLY A 154 -0.02 16.07 19.96
C GLY A 154 -0.37 14.59 20.06
N ALA A 155 0.29 13.85 20.94
CA ALA A 155 0.04 12.41 21.12
C ALA A 155 -1.34 12.10 21.73
N VAL A 156 -1.78 12.88 22.72
CA VAL A 156 -3.12 12.68 23.30
C VAL A 156 -4.23 13.15 22.35
N ALA A 157 -3.98 14.16 21.50
CA ALA A 157 -4.94 14.63 20.51
C ALA A 157 -5.28 13.57 19.43
N VAL A 158 -4.35 12.65 19.15
CA VAL A 158 -4.55 11.52 18.23
C VAL A 158 -4.76 10.18 18.95
N SER A 159 -5.14 10.23 20.23
CA SER A 159 -5.44 9.03 21.03
C SER A 159 -6.94 8.75 21.09
N SER A 160 -7.32 7.54 21.48
CA SER A 160 -8.73 7.16 21.68
C SER A 160 -9.46 8.01 22.73
N TYR A 161 -8.71 8.68 23.61
CA TYR A 161 -9.27 9.66 24.54
C TYR A 161 -9.85 10.88 23.80
N ALA A 162 -9.18 11.38 22.75
CA ALA A 162 -9.65 12.52 21.98
C ALA A 162 -10.97 12.22 21.25
N GLU A 163 -11.13 11.02 20.69
CA GLU A 163 -12.41 10.56 20.13
C GLU A 163 -13.54 10.55 21.19
N SER A 164 -13.22 10.06 22.39
CA SER A 164 -14.17 10.03 23.52
C SER A 164 -14.54 11.44 23.97
N LEU A 165 -13.58 12.36 23.97
CA LEU A 165 -13.78 13.78 24.29
C LEU A 165 -14.70 14.46 23.27
N LEU A 166 -14.48 14.22 21.97
CA LEU A 166 -15.36 14.72 20.90
C LEU A 166 -16.80 14.23 21.09
N ARG A 167 -16.98 12.94 21.41
CA ARG A 167 -18.31 12.38 21.72
C ARG A 167 -18.95 13.04 22.95
N ALA A 168 -18.18 13.17 24.03
CA ALA A 168 -18.66 13.79 25.28
C ALA A 168 -19.05 15.26 25.09
N LYS A 169 -18.39 15.96 24.16
CA LYS A 169 -18.68 17.33 23.76
C LYS A 169 -19.82 17.45 22.75
N GLY A 170 -20.45 16.35 22.33
CA GLY A 170 -21.58 16.35 21.42
C GLY A 170 -21.22 16.60 19.96
N VAL A 171 -19.96 16.41 19.56
CA VAL A 171 -19.52 16.62 18.16
C VAL A 171 -20.17 15.56 17.26
N PRO A 172 -20.95 15.96 16.24
CA PRO A 172 -21.53 15.03 15.27
C PRO A 172 -20.44 14.24 14.54
N SER A 173 -20.69 12.96 14.28
CA SER A 173 -19.73 12.10 13.56
C SER A 173 -18.32 12.10 14.16
N ALA A 174 -18.20 12.17 15.50
CA ALA A 174 -16.93 12.18 16.22
C ALA A 174 -15.88 11.16 15.71
N PRO A 175 -16.23 9.91 15.33
CA PRO A 175 -15.24 8.98 14.76
C PRO A 175 -14.62 9.47 13.43
N ALA A 176 -15.43 10.08 12.55
CA ALA A 176 -14.94 10.62 11.29
C ALA A 176 -14.08 11.87 11.49
N VAL A 177 -14.48 12.75 12.42
CA VAL A 177 -13.69 13.93 12.81
C VAL A 177 -12.34 13.50 13.40
N TYR A 178 -12.35 12.53 14.31
CA TYR A 178 -11.13 11.97 14.88
C TYR A 178 -10.22 11.32 13.83
N ALA A 179 -10.78 10.61 12.85
CA ALA A 179 -10.01 10.07 11.74
C ALA A 179 -9.31 11.19 10.94
N ALA A 180 -10.00 12.31 10.67
CA ALA A 180 -9.42 13.47 10.02
C ALA A 180 -8.31 14.14 10.85
N VAL A 181 -8.48 14.21 12.18
CA VAL A 181 -7.41 14.68 13.09
C VAL A 181 -6.17 13.79 12.98
N CYS A 182 -6.35 12.47 12.98
CA CYS A 182 -5.25 11.53 12.79
C CYS A 182 -4.58 11.71 11.41
N ASP A 183 -5.35 11.87 10.34
CA ASP A 183 -4.82 12.07 8.98
C ASP A 183 -4.00 13.37 8.91
N HIS A 184 -4.51 14.45 9.52
CA HIS A 184 -3.80 15.73 9.63
C HIS A 184 -2.48 15.60 10.39
N ALA A 185 -2.45 14.79 11.47
CA ALA A 185 -1.22 14.51 12.21
C ALA A 185 -0.17 13.77 11.37
N VAL A 186 -0.60 12.82 10.54
CA VAL A 186 0.28 12.10 9.60
C VAL A 186 0.85 13.05 8.55
N ASP A 187 0.04 13.97 8.03
CA ASP A 187 0.53 14.99 7.09
C ASP A 187 1.49 15.99 7.75
N ALA A 188 1.18 16.41 8.98
CA ALA A 188 2.06 17.28 9.76
C ALA A 188 3.41 16.62 10.07
N ALA A 189 3.45 15.29 10.24
CA ALA A 189 4.66 14.54 10.54
C ALA A 189 5.78 14.70 9.48
N ARG A 190 5.46 15.14 8.25
CA ARG A 190 6.46 15.52 7.23
C ARG A 190 7.38 16.67 7.68
N ARG A 191 6.90 17.52 8.59
CA ARG A 191 7.63 18.66 9.17
C ARG A 191 8.06 18.42 10.61
N SER A 192 7.88 17.20 11.12
CA SER A 192 8.24 16.83 12.49
C SER A 192 9.74 16.97 12.74
N ALA A 193 10.15 17.30 13.95
CA ALA A 193 11.54 17.23 14.38
C ALA A 193 12.02 15.77 14.60
N ASP A 194 11.10 14.80 14.71
CA ASP A 194 11.42 13.37 14.83
C ASP A 194 11.68 12.75 13.44
N PRO A 195 12.92 12.34 13.11
CA PRO A 195 13.23 11.74 11.82
C PRO A 195 12.46 10.45 11.54
N ALA A 196 12.13 9.67 12.56
CA ALA A 196 11.36 8.44 12.38
C ALA A 196 9.93 8.73 11.92
N ARG A 197 9.32 9.80 12.45
CA ARG A 197 7.99 10.27 12.03
C ARG A 197 8.01 10.88 10.63
N GLN A 198 9.05 11.66 10.30
CA GLN A 198 9.22 12.18 8.93
C GLN A 198 9.29 11.04 7.89
N VAL A 199 10.10 10.01 8.18
CA VAL A 199 10.20 8.82 7.33
C VAL A 199 8.86 8.10 7.22
N ALA A 200 8.13 7.95 8.32
CA ALA A 200 6.83 7.30 8.32
C ALA A 200 5.79 8.06 7.49
N ALA A 201 5.79 9.40 7.58
CA ALA A 201 4.97 10.26 6.73
C ALA A 201 5.35 10.13 5.25
N ALA A 202 6.65 10.15 4.93
CA ALA A 202 7.12 9.94 3.56
C ALA A 202 6.69 8.57 3.00
N ALA A 203 6.76 7.52 3.82
CA ALA A 203 6.28 6.20 3.44
C ALA A 203 4.76 6.17 3.24
N HIS A 204 3.99 6.86 4.07
CA HIS A 204 2.55 6.97 3.90
C HIS A 204 2.17 7.64 2.57
N VAL A 205 2.86 8.72 2.20
CA VAL A 205 2.67 9.41 0.91
C VAL A 205 3.06 8.53 -0.27
N ALA A 206 4.14 7.76 -0.13
CA ALA A 206 4.64 6.90 -1.19
C ALA A 206 3.74 5.67 -1.46
N LEU A 207 2.66 5.43 -0.71
CA LEU A 207 1.80 4.25 -0.88
C LEU A 207 1.23 4.15 -2.29
N GLY A 208 0.92 5.29 -2.92
CA GLY A 208 0.48 5.33 -4.32
C GLY A 208 1.52 4.80 -5.31
N GLU A 209 2.81 4.75 -4.95
CA GLU A 209 3.85 4.10 -5.76
C GLU A 209 3.69 2.58 -5.77
N LEU A 210 3.26 1.97 -4.66
CA LEU A 210 2.98 0.53 -4.60
C LEU A 210 1.73 0.18 -5.41
N ASP A 211 0.73 1.04 -5.40
CA ASP A 211 -0.49 0.87 -6.20
C ASP A 211 -0.13 0.94 -7.70
N ARG A 212 0.68 1.93 -8.10
CA ARG A 212 1.23 2.02 -9.47
C ARG A 212 2.11 0.83 -9.84
N ALA A 213 2.98 0.39 -8.95
CA ALA A 213 3.85 -0.77 -9.18
C ALA A 213 3.04 -2.06 -9.36
N MET A 214 1.93 -2.22 -8.62
CA MET A 214 0.99 -3.31 -8.78
C MET A 214 0.33 -3.28 -10.16
N SER A 215 -0.19 -2.12 -10.59
CA SER A 215 -0.75 -1.97 -11.94
C SER A 215 0.28 -2.25 -13.05
N CYS A 216 1.53 -1.82 -12.85
CA CYS A 216 2.63 -2.11 -13.78
C CYS A 216 2.95 -3.61 -13.84
N ALA A 217 2.94 -4.30 -12.69
CA ALA A 217 3.16 -5.73 -12.63
C ALA A 217 2.02 -6.52 -13.29
N GLU A 218 0.77 -6.09 -13.10
CA GLU A 218 -0.40 -6.67 -13.76
C GLU A 218 -0.37 -6.45 -15.28
N ALA A 219 -0.04 -5.24 -15.74
CA ALA A 219 0.09 -4.94 -17.17
C ALA A 219 1.19 -5.80 -17.82
N ALA A 220 2.34 -5.94 -17.16
CA ALA A 220 3.42 -6.81 -17.64
C ALA A 220 2.99 -8.29 -17.70
N ALA A 221 2.26 -8.76 -16.68
CA ALA A 221 1.73 -10.12 -16.60
C ALA A 221 0.63 -10.41 -17.64
N ASN A 222 -0.16 -9.40 -18.02
CA ASN A 222 -1.14 -9.51 -19.11
C ASN A 222 -0.45 -9.60 -20.46
N ALA A 223 0.52 -8.72 -20.71
CA ALA A 223 1.26 -8.69 -21.97
C ALA A 223 1.91 -10.05 -22.32
N MET A 224 2.38 -10.80 -21.31
CA MET A 224 2.94 -12.15 -21.48
C MET A 224 1.93 -13.16 -22.06
N LEU A 225 0.65 -13.02 -21.73
CA LEU A 225 -0.42 -13.91 -22.22
C LEU A 225 -1.01 -13.39 -23.54
N GLU A 226 -1.09 -12.06 -23.70
CA GLU A 226 -1.51 -11.41 -24.95
C GLU A 226 -0.56 -11.71 -26.11
N ASP A 227 0.76 -11.80 -25.85
CA ASP A 227 1.75 -12.24 -26.85
C ASP A 227 1.44 -13.65 -27.39
N GLU A 228 0.81 -14.48 -26.57
CA GLU A 228 0.31 -15.79 -26.94
C GLU A 228 -1.17 -15.72 -27.37
N GLY A 229 -1.74 -14.57 -27.71
CA GLY A 229 -3.14 -14.46 -28.13
C GLY A 229 -4.14 -15.05 -27.14
N VAL A 230 -3.81 -15.00 -25.84
CA VAL A 230 -4.66 -15.47 -24.75
C VAL A 230 -5.26 -14.27 -24.04
N GLU A 231 -6.59 -14.18 -24.06
CA GLU A 231 -7.33 -13.34 -23.14
C GLU A 231 -7.71 -14.16 -21.90
N LEU A 232 -7.33 -13.67 -20.72
CA LEU A 232 -7.88 -14.20 -19.47
C LEU A 232 -9.23 -13.54 -19.18
N PRO A 233 -10.22 -14.28 -18.68
CA PRO A 233 -11.47 -13.70 -18.17
C PRO A 233 -11.25 -12.84 -16.92
#